data_AF-A0A962D6F1-F1
#
_entry.id   AF-A0A962D6F1-F1
#
_cell.length_a   1.000
_cell.length_b   1.000
_cell.length_c   1.000
_cell.angle_alpha   90.00
_cell.angle_beta   90.00
_cell.angle_gamma   90.00
#
_symmetry.space_group_name_H-M   'P 1'
#
loop_
_entity.id
_entity.type
_entity.pdbx_description
1 polymer ?
#
loop_
_entity_poly.entity_id
_entity_poly.type
_entity_poly.pdbx_seq_one_letter_code
_entity_poly.pdbx_strand_id
1 'polypeptide(L)'
;TGYGLDDNVLGAYRFLVQNWREGDRVFLFGFSRGAWTARVLAGLLHLIGLLRPEQLNMADSALGTYKQSATDEDLSRSFHFRRVIGARHVPIHALGVWDTVASVIVPRPDRGYLPSLESLPYTLSNPSVQHVRQALAIDERRRMFRVAHWKSGQDYQPNPFSKTGSVPQDCRQVWFAGVHSDIGGGYAEVDSALSKIPLLWMIEEIKALGLRINASMLGHLVHGKPRQGSKHSYVAPDPLGPIHDSLSGAWPLLEYLPK
;
A
#
# COMPACT_ATOMS: atom_id res chain seq x y z
N THR A 1 14.57 -2.52 12.07
CA THR A 1 13.48 -2.74 13.04
C THR A 1 12.16 -2.80 12.30
N GLY A 2 11.63 -4.01 12.09
CA GLY A 2 10.41 -4.26 11.29
C GLY A 2 9.11 -4.31 12.10
N TYR A 3 9.16 -4.10 13.42
CA TYR A 3 8.04 -4.25 14.35
C TYR A 3 6.78 -3.48 13.91
N GLY A 4 6.92 -2.19 13.56
CA GLY A 4 5.76 -1.40 13.12
C GLY A 4 5.15 -1.84 11.77
N LEU A 5 5.90 -2.49 10.88
CA LEU A 5 5.34 -3.05 9.65
C LEU A 5 4.52 -4.30 9.96
N ASP A 6 5.13 -5.23 10.72
CA ASP A 6 4.51 -6.51 11.07
C ASP A 6 3.21 -6.29 11.85
N ASP A 7 3.20 -5.38 12.83
CA ASP A 7 2.01 -5.05 13.62
C ASP A 7 0.86 -4.51 12.76
N ASN A 8 1.17 -3.61 11.82
CA ASN A 8 0.15 -3.05 10.92
C ASN A 8 -0.39 -4.10 9.94
N VAL A 9 0.47 -4.96 9.39
CA VAL A 9 0.05 -6.06 8.51
C VAL A 9 -0.81 -7.06 9.29
N LEU A 10 -0.39 -7.47 10.49
CA LEU A 10 -1.15 -8.38 11.34
C LEU A 10 -2.49 -7.78 11.77
N GLY A 11 -2.52 -6.50 12.16
CA GLY A 11 -3.75 -5.82 12.52
C GLY A 11 -4.78 -5.85 11.38
N ALA A 12 -4.36 -5.47 10.17
CA ALA A 12 -5.22 -5.48 8.99
C ALA A 12 -5.61 -6.91 8.56
N TYR A 13 -4.68 -7.86 8.64
CA TYR A 13 -4.95 -9.27 8.33
C TYR A 13 -5.97 -9.88 9.30
N ARG A 14 -5.80 -9.68 10.62
CA ARG A 14 -6.73 -10.13 11.66
C ARG A 14 -8.11 -9.51 11.49
N PHE A 15 -8.18 -8.23 11.12
CA PHE A 15 -9.44 -7.57 10.77
C PHE A 15 -10.14 -8.29 9.61
N LEU A 16 -9.43 -8.60 8.52
CA LEU A 16 -10.01 -9.35 7.40
C LEU A 16 -10.44 -10.75 7.82
N VAL A 17 -9.65 -11.47 8.63
CA VAL A 17 -9.99 -12.83 9.10
C VAL A 17 -11.36 -12.83 9.79
N GLN A 18 -11.61 -11.83 10.64
CA GLN A 18 -12.83 -11.72 11.44
C GLN A 18 -14.04 -11.18 10.66
N ASN A 19 -13.82 -10.32 9.66
CA ASN A 19 -14.91 -9.55 9.05
C ASN A 19 -15.24 -9.96 7.61
N TRP A 20 -14.27 -10.52 6.85
CA TRP A 20 -14.48 -10.83 5.44
C TRP A 20 -15.39 -12.04 5.25
N ARG A 21 -16.38 -11.86 4.38
CA ARG A 21 -17.31 -12.90 3.91
C ARG A 21 -17.17 -13.09 2.41
N GLU A 22 -17.56 -14.26 1.93
CA GLU A 22 -17.56 -14.53 0.50
C GLU A 22 -18.47 -13.53 -0.23
N GLY A 23 -17.96 -12.96 -1.32
CA GLY A 23 -18.61 -11.87 -2.06
C GLY A 23 -18.18 -10.46 -1.64
N ASP A 24 -17.52 -10.29 -0.49
CA ASP A 24 -17.00 -8.99 -0.08
C ASP A 24 -15.82 -8.56 -0.96
N ARG A 25 -15.83 -7.28 -1.34
CA ARG A 25 -14.74 -6.65 -2.11
C ARG A 25 -13.73 -6.01 -1.18
N VAL A 26 -12.46 -6.42 -1.28
CA VAL A 26 -11.36 -5.88 -0.49
C VAL A 26 -10.71 -4.70 -1.22
N PHE A 27 -10.69 -3.55 -0.56
CA PHE A 27 -9.98 -2.35 -1.00
C PHE A 27 -8.84 -2.06 -0.02
N LEU A 28 -7.62 -1.95 -0.52
CA LEU A 28 -6.44 -1.66 0.29
C LEU A 28 -5.90 -0.28 -0.06
N PHE A 29 -5.62 0.52 0.97
CA PHE A 29 -5.09 1.87 0.83
C PHE A 29 -3.83 2.07 1.66
N GLY A 30 -2.91 2.88 1.15
CA GLY A 30 -1.77 3.30 1.96
C GLY A 30 -0.92 4.37 1.29
N PHE A 31 -0.26 5.17 2.11
CA PHE A 31 0.72 6.17 1.69
C PHE A 31 2.10 5.80 2.22
N SER A 32 3.15 6.01 1.43
CA SER A 32 4.55 5.87 1.86
C SER A 32 4.84 4.45 2.36
N ARG A 33 5.29 4.32 3.62
CA ARG A 33 5.46 3.04 4.31
C ARG A 33 4.14 2.28 4.50
N GLY A 34 3.04 3.01 4.70
CA GLY A 34 1.70 2.41 4.76
C GLY A 34 1.27 1.82 3.40
N ALA A 35 1.70 2.40 2.29
CA ALA A 35 1.51 1.81 0.97
C ALA A 35 2.27 0.49 0.83
N TRP A 36 3.49 0.43 1.40
CA TRP A 36 4.26 -0.80 1.47
C TRP A 36 3.56 -1.85 2.35
N THR A 37 3.04 -1.46 3.52
CA THR A 37 2.19 -2.32 4.36
C THR A 37 1.02 -2.90 3.58
N ALA A 38 0.28 -2.08 2.82
CA ALA A 38 -0.85 -2.53 2.01
C ALA A 38 -0.43 -3.57 0.95
N ARG A 39 0.73 -3.36 0.31
CA ARG A 39 1.30 -4.32 -0.66
C ARG A 39 1.76 -5.61 -0.01
N VAL A 40 2.36 -5.54 1.18
CA VAL A 40 2.77 -6.71 1.97
C VAL A 40 1.54 -7.52 2.38
N LEU A 41 0.48 -6.87 2.84
CA LEU A 41 -0.80 -7.53 3.13
C LEU A 41 -1.38 -8.19 1.89
N ALA A 42 -1.34 -7.52 0.73
CA ALA A 42 -1.78 -8.10 -0.54
C ALA A 42 -0.98 -9.36 -0.91
N GLY A 43 0.35 -9.33 -0.73
CA GLY A 43 1.22 -10.48 -0.94
C GLY A 43 0.93 -11.63 0.01
N LEU A 44 0.70 -11.33 1.30
CA LEU A 44 0.30 -12.30 2.31
C LEU A 44 -1.02 -12.99 1.94
N LEU A 45 -2.03 -12.22 1.56
CA LEU A 45 -3.33 -12.75 1.13
C LEU A 45 -3.22 -13.62 -0.13
N HIS A 46 -2.37 -13.23 -1.09
CA HIS A 46 -2.14 -14.01 -2.29
C HIS A 46 -1.49 -15.37 -1.98
N LEU A 47 -0.40 -15.34 -1.21
CA LEU A 47 0.45 -16.51 -1.02
C LEU A 47 -0.08 -17.45 0.06
N ILE A 48 -0.48 -16.91 1.22
CA ILE A 48 -0.98 -17.69 2.36
C ILE A 48 -2.50 -17.87 2.31
N GLY A 49 -3.23 -16.93 1.73
CA GLY A 49 -4.70 -16.88 1.84
C GLY A 49 -5.15 -16.22 3.15
N LEU A 50 -6.45 -16.26 3.41
CA LEU A 50 -7.08 -15.72 4.61
C LEU A 50 -7.49 -16.84 5.55
N LEU A 51 -7.00 -16.80 6.80
CA LEU A 51 -7.40 -17.76 7.83
C LEU A 51 -8.92 -17.75 8.07
N ARG A 52 -9.43 -18.87 8.58
CA ARG A 52 -10.77 -18.89 9.17
C ARG A 52 -10.73 -18.23 10.56
N PRO A 53 -11.83 -17.64 11.06
CA PRO A 53 -11.88 -17.02 12.37
C PRO A 53 -11.38 -17.90 13.51
N GLU A 54 -11.63 -19.21 13.44
CA GLU A 54 -11.23 -20.19 14.47
C GLU A 54 -9.71 -20.41 14.52
N GLN A 55 -8.99 -20.00 13.47
CA GLN A 55 -7.54 -20.17 13.32
C GLN A 55 -6.78 -18.86 13.57
N LEU A 56 -7.41 -17.83 14.14
CA LEU A 56 -6.82 -16.49 14.30
C LEU A 56 -5.47 -16.50 15.04
N ASN A 57 -5.27 -17.45 15.96
CA ASN A 57 -4.02 -17.66 16.69
C ASN A 57 -2.83 -18.03 15.78
N MET A 58 -3.08 -18.45 14.54
CA MET A 58 -2.05 -18.77 13.54
C MET A 58 -1.63 -17.56 12.69
N ALA A 59 -2.17 -16.35 12.94
CA ALA A 59 -1.88 -15.17 12.13
C ALA A 59 -0.39 -14.80 12.13
N ASP A 60 0.27 -14.88 13.29
CA ASP A 60 1.70 -14.60 13.42
C ASP A 60 2.55 -15.64 12.68
N SER A 61 2.16 -16.92 12.76
CA SER A 61 2.78 -17.99 11.98
C SER A 61 2.58 -17.79 10.48
N ALA A 62 1.40 -17.38 10.04
CA ALA A 62 1.10 -17.07 8.65
C ALA A 62 2.02 -15.96 8.10
N LEU A 63 2.16 -14.85 8.84
CA LEU A 63 3.08 -13.78 8.45
C LEU A 63 4.55 -14.26 8.47
N GLY A 64 4.94 -15.03 9.49
CA GLY A 64 6.28 -15.61 9.60
C GLY A 64 6.63 -16.48 8.40
N THR A 65 5.75 -17.41 8.01
CA THR A 65 5.93 -18.28 6.83
C THR A 65 6.01 -17.46 5.54
N TYR A 66 5.16 -16.45 5.37
CA TYR A 66 5.23 -15.56 4.22
C TYR A 66 6.58 -14.82 4.13
N LYS A 67 7.10 -14.29 5.25
CA LYS A 67 8.40 -13.60 5.26
C LYS A 67 9.56 -14.56 4.97
N GLN A 68 9.53 -15.76 5.55
CA GLN A 68 10.55 -16.80 5.29
C GLN A 68 10.63 -17.19 3.82
N SER A 69 9.50 -17.20 3.09
CA SER A 69 9.52 -17.50 1.65
C SER A 69 10.32 -16.48 0.80
N ALA A 70 10.52 -15.26 1.32
CA ALA A 70 11.42 -14.28 0.71
C ALA A 70 12.89 -14.62 0.97
N THR A 71 13.20 -15.05 2.20
CA THR A 71 14.55 -15.37 2.64
C THR A 71 15.08 -16.65 1.98
N ASP A 72 14.22 -17.66 1.87
CA ASP A 72 14.58 -18.96 1.31
C ASP A 72 14.48 -19.00 -0.23
N GLU A 73 13.93 -17.95 -0.85
CA GLU A 73 13.53 -17.90 -2.26
C GLU A 73 12.64 -19.10 -2.69
N ASP A 74 11.93 -19.69 -1.72
CA ASP A 74 11.10 -20.86 -1.88
C ASP A 74 9.66 -20.59 -1.42
N LEU A 75 8.74 -20.61 -2.38
CA LEU A 75 7.32 -20.41 -2.13
C LEU A 75 6.60 -21.70 -1.69
N SER A 76 7.22 -22.88 -1.83
CA SER A 76 6.63 -24.19 -1.57
C SER A 76 6.07 -24.31 -0.15
N ARG A 77 6.80 -23.77 0.84
CA ARG A 77 6.38 -23.73 2.25
C ARG A 77 5.08 -22.99 2.45
N SER A 78 4.95 -21.82 1.82
CA SER A 78 3.74 -20.99 1.94
C SER A 78 2.54 -21.65 1.25
N PHE A 79 2.75 -22.30 0.09
CA PHE A 79 1.71 -23.10 -0.56
C PHE A 79 1.29 -24.31 0.28
N HIS A 80 2.26 -24.99 0.91
CA HIS A 80 1.98 -26.10 1.83
C HIS A 80 1.19 -25.62 3.05
N PHE A 81 1.62 -24.52 3.69
CA PHE A 81 0.92 -23.91 4.81
C PHE A 81 -0.53 -23.58 4.44
N ARG A 82 -0.74 -22.88 3.32
CA ARG A 82 -2.08 -22.55 2.80
C ARG A 82 -2.95 -23.79 2.65
N ARG A 83 -2.39 -24.88 2.10
CA ARG A 83 -3.11 -26.15 1.89
C ARG A 83 -3.48 -26.83 3.21
N VAL A 84 -2.55 -26.93 4.15
CA VAL A 84 -2.77 -27.59 5.46
C VAL A 84 -3.79 -26.83 6.30
N ILE A 85 -3.65 -25.50 6.35
CA ILE A 85 -4.59 -24.65 7.07
C ILE A 85 -5.96 -24.61 6.39
N GLY A 86 -6.01 -24.87 5.08
CA GLY A 86 -7.23 -24.72 4.28
C GLY A 86 -7.68 -23.26 4.24
N ALA A 87 -6.72 -22.34 4.04
CA ALA A 87 -6.99 -20.90 4.04
C ALA A 87 -7.89 -20.50 2.85
N ARG A 88 -8.76 -19.53 3.09
CA ARG A 88 -9.71 -19.01 2.11
C ARG A 88 -8.96 -18.18 1.06
N HIS A 89 -9.34 -18.31 -0.21
CA HIS A 89 -8.85 -17.42 -1.25
C HIS A 89 -9.61 -16.10 -1.20
N VAL A 90 -8.90 -14.97 -1.20
CA VAL A 90 -9.49 -13.64 -1.13
C VAL A 90 -8.95 -12.79 -2.29
N PRO A 91 -9.75 -12.59 -3.35
CA PRO A 91 -9.37 -11.66 -4.42
C PRO A 91 -9.37 -10.23 -3.88
N ILE A 92 -8.39 -9.43 -4.31
CA ILE A 92 -8.27 -8.03 -3.92
C ILE A 92 -8.86 -7.20 -5.05
N HIS A 93 -9.94 -6.49 -4.74
CA HIS A 93 -10.66 -5.68 -5.73
C HIS A 93 -9.81 -4.50 -6.16
N ALA A 94 -9.29 -3.71 -5.23
CA ALA A 94 -8.42 -2.58 -5.57
C ALA A 94 -7.30 -2.33 -4.57
N LEU A 95 -6.15 -1.89 -5.09
CA LEU A 95 -5.01 -1.37 -4.33
C LEU A 95 -4.77 0.09 -4.73
N GLY A 96 -5.10 1.02 -3.84
CA GLY A 96 -4.89 2.46 -4.02
C GLY A 96 -3.72 2.94 -3.17
N VAL A 97 -2.62 3.35 -3.78
CA VAL A 97 -1.41 3.74 -3.05
C VAL A 97 -0.87 5.10 -3.47
N TRP A 98 -0.29 5.81 -2.51
CA TRP A 98 0.42 7.07 -2.74
C TRP A 98 1.90 6.86 -2.45
N ASP A 99 2.73 7.22 -3.42
CA ASP A 99 4.18 7.35 -3.36
C ASP A 99 4.87 6.29 -2.48
N THR A 100 4.73 5.03 -2.88
CA THR A 100 5.18 3.89 -2.08
C THR A 100 6.69 3.90 -1.90
N VAL A 101 7.18 3.93 -0.66
CA VAL A 101 8.61 3.79 -0.34
C VAL A 101 8.82 2.46 0.36
N ALA A 102 9.71 1.62 -0.18
CA ALA A 102 10.00 0.32 0.41
C ALA A 102 10.66 0.50 1.79
N SER A 103 9.99 0.06 2.84
CA SER A 103 10.49 0.13 4.21
C SER A 103 10.75 -1.26 4.76
N VAL A 104 11.74 -1.94 4.20
CA VAL A 104 12.29 -3.13 4.85
C VAL A 104 13.75 -2.86 5.11
N ILE A 105 14.03 -2.31 6.29
CA ILE A 105 15.37 -2.28 6.85
C ILE A 105 15.43 -3.48 7.81
N VAL A 106 15.79 -4.64 7.26
CA VAL A 106 16.23 -5.76 8.11
C VAL A 106 17.71 -5.53 8.39
N PRO A 107 18.11 -5.35 9.66
CA PRO A 107 19.52 -5.40 10.03
C PRO A 107 20.00 -6.83 9.74
N ARG A 108 20.91 -7.01 8.79
CA ARG A 108 21.46 -8.32 8.44
C ARG A 108 22.68 -8.64 9.32
N PRO A 109 22.58 -9.58 10.30
CA PRO A 109 23.70 -9.91 11.18
C PRO A 109 24.92 -10.45 10.40
N ASP A 110 24.68 -11.11 9.28
CA ASP A 110 25.67 -11.62 8.32
C ASP A 110 26.40 -10.51 7.54
N ARG A 111 25.90 -9.27 7.57
CA ARG A 111 26.50 -8.09 6.92
C ARG A 111 26.79 -6.96 7.91
N GLY A 112 27.11 -7.30 9.16
CA GLY A 112 27.43 -6.28 10.17
C GLY A 112 26.28 -5.32 10.46
N TYR A 113 25.02 -5.80 10.39
CA TYR A 113 23.79 -5.02 10.59
C TYR A 113 23.53 -3.94 9.52
N LEU A 114 24.21 -4.00 8.37
CA LEU A 114 23.88 -3.15 7.22
C LEU A 114 22.40 -3.32 6.82
N PRO A 115 21.67 -2.23 6.58
CA PRO A 115 20.27 -2.27 6.22
C PRO A 115 20.11 -2.86 4.81
N SER A 116 19.48 -4.03 4.68
CA SER A 116 19.15 -4.59 3.36
C SER A 116 17.67 -4.43 3.05
N LEU A 117 17.36 -3.90 1.86
CA LEU A 117 16.02 -3.91 1.29
C LEU A 117 15.66 -5.36 0.91
N GLU A 118 14.94 -6.06 1.78
CA GLU A 118 14.33 -7.33 1.39
C GLU A 118 13.00 -7.06 0.68
N SER A 119 12.92 -7.48 -0.59
CA SER A 119 11.67 -7.48 -1.33
C SER A 119 10.85 -8.70 -0.90
N LEU A 120 9.79 -8.48 -0.14
CA LEU A 120 8.83 -9.54 0.16
C LEU A 120 8.08 -9.95 -1.12
N PRO A 121 7.69 -11.23 -1.27
CA PRO A 121 7.07 -11.73 -2.49
C PRO A 121 5.77 -11.00 -2.80
N TYR A 122 5.47 -10.83 -4.08
CA TYR A 122 4.23 -10.23 -4.55
C TYR A 122 3.94 -8.78 -4.09
N THR A 123 4.97 -8.02 -3.70
CA THR A 123 4.84 -6.60 -3.30
C THR A 123 4.92 -5.61 -4.47
N LEU A 124 5.58 -5.99 -5.58
CA LEU A 124 5.66 -5.18 -6.81
C LEU A 124 4.83 -5.76 -7.96
N SER A 125 4.38 -7.01 -7.80
CA SER A 125 3.55 -7.72 -8.75
C SER A 125 2.67 -8.74 -8.06
N ASN A 126 1.36 -8.71 -8.28
CA ASN A 126 0.44 -9.60 -7.57
C ASN A 126 -0.78 -9.92 -8.44
N PRO A 127 -0.95 -11.19 -8.85
CA PRO A 127 -2.05 -11.57 -9.72
C PRO A 127 -3.39 -11.65 -8.99
N SER A 128 -3.43 -11.60 -7.65
CA SER A 128 -4.68 -11.52 -6.89
C SER A 128 -5.25 -10.10 -6.79
N VAL A 129 -4.54 -9.09 -7.28
CA VAL A 129 -5.02 -7.70 -7.30
C VAL A 129 -5.62 -7.38 -8.67
N GLN A 130 -6.88 -6.96 -8.70
CA GLN A 130 -7.58 -6.68 -9.96
C GLN A 130 -7.29 -5.28 -10.49
N HIS A 131 -7.47 -4.27 -9.62
CA HIS A 131 -7.29 -2.87 -9.96
C HIS A 131 -6.16 -2.25 -9.14
N VAL A 132 -5.23 -1.56 -9.79
CA VAL A 132 -4.13 -0.85 -9.14
C VAL A 132 -4.18 0.61 -9.50
N ARG A 133 -4.10 1.48 -8.49
CA ARG A 133 -4.00 2.93 -8.63
C ARG A 133 -2.82 3.40 -7.80
N GLN A 134 -1.83 4.01 -8.45
CA GLN A 134 -0.66 4.55 -7.77
C GLN A 134 -0.45 6.02 -8.15
N ALA A 135 -0.50 6.91 -7.16
CA ALA A 135 -0.04 8.29 -7.30
C ALA A 135 1.46 8.36 -7.00
N LEU A 136 2.23 9.05 -7.83
CA LEU A 136 3.69 9.17 -7.75
C LEU A 136 4.12 10.63 -7.65
N ALA A 137 5.13 10.92 -6.83
CA ALA A 137 5.73 12.25 -6.72
C ALA A 137 6.77 12.48 -7.84
N ILE A 138 6.63 13.56 -8.60
CA ILE A 138 7.60 13.95 -9.63
C ILE A 138 8.82 14.63 -8.99
N ASP A 139 8.58 15.47 -7.98
CA ASP A 139 9.59 16.40 -7.46
C ASP A 139 10.32 15.86 -6.22
N GLU A 140 10.04 14.63 -5.80
CA GLU A 140 10.75 13.99 -4.69
C GLU A 140 12.19 13.63 -5.07
N ARG A 141 13.15 14.32 -4.44
CA ARG A 141 14.58 14.22 -4.77
C ARG A 141 15.39 13.43 -3.75
N ARG A 142 14.85 13.16 -2.55
CA ARG A 142 15.60 12.48 -1.49
C ARG A 142 15.89 11.05 -1.90
N ARG A 143 17.18 10.67 -1.90
CA ARG A 143 17.64 9.32 -2.28
C ARG A 143 17.04 8.20 -1.43
N MET A 144 16.72 8.48 -0.18
CA MET A 144 16.14 7.51 0.74
C MET A 144 14.64 7.27 0.49
N PHE A 145 14.01 8.05 -0.40
CA PHE A 145 12.58 7.97 -0.74
C PHE A 145 12.37 7.41 -2.15
N ARG A 146 13.26 6.52 -2.62
CA ARG A 146 13.08 5.87 -3.94
C ARG A 146 11.75 5.13 -3.98
N VAL A 147 10.92 5.54 -4.93
CA VAL A 147 9.58 5.00 -5.10
C VAL A 147 9.63 3.57 -5.63
N ALA A 148 8.80 2.72 -5.04
CA ALA A 148 8.58 1.35 -5.44
C ALA A 148 7.49 1.31 -6.53
N HIS A 149 7.92 1.26 -7.79
CA HIS A 149 7.00 1.14 -8.92
C HIS A 149 6.25 -0.20 -8.90
N TRP A 150 4.95 -0.15 -9.18
CA TRP A 150 4.22 -1.35 -9.55
C TRP A 150 4.66 -1.80 -10.94
N LYS A 151 4.91 -3.09 -11.16
CA LYS A 151 5.31 -3.57 -12.50
C LYS A 151 4.12 -3.48 -13.47
N SER A 152 4.31 -2.89 -14.64
CA SER A 152 3.24 -2.78 -15.65
C SER A 152 3.06 -4.10 -16.43
N GLY A 153 1.90 -4.27 -17.08
CA GLY A 153 1.63 -5.41 -17.97
C GLY A 153 1.41 -6.74 -17.25
N GLN A 154 0.94 -6.70 -16.01
CA GLN A 154 0.58 -7.89 -15.26
C GLN A 154 -0.82 -8.38 -15.63
N ASP A 155 -1.06 -9.64 -15.32
CA ASP A 155 -2.37 -10.26 -15.38
C ASP A 155 -3.03 -10.35 -14.00
N TYR A 156 -4.35 -10.25 -13.98
CA TYR A 156 -5.21 -10.58 -12.85
C TYR A 156 -5.72 -12.02 -13.00
N GLN A 157 -5.51 -12.82 -11.96
CA GLN A 157 -5.96 -14.20 -11.86
C GLN A 157 -6.77 -14.40 -10.56
N PRO A 158 -8.12 -14.33 -10.63
CA PRO A 158 -8.98 -14.44 -9.44
C PRO A 158 -8.98 -15.83 -8.82
N ASN A 159 -8.56 -16.87 -9.56
CA ASN A 159 -8.43 -18.22 -9.03
C ASN A 159 -7.05 -18.76 -9.41
N PRO A 160 -6.10 -18.87 -8.46
CA PRO A 160 -4.75 -19.35 -8.75
C PRO A 160 -4.71 -20.81 -9.21
N PHE A 161 -5.78 -21.58 -9.00
CA PHE A 161 -5.89 -22.98 -9.45
C PHE A 161 -6.51 -23.12 -10.84
N SER A 162 -7.06 -22.04 -11.41
CA SER A 162 -7.62 -22.06 -12.76
C SER A 162 -6.53 -21.82 -13.79
N LYS A 163 -6.41 -22.71 -14.78
CA LYS A 163 -5.50 -22.53 -15.93
C LYS A 163 -6.05 -21.58 -17.01
N THR A 164 -7.31 -21.18 -16.88
CA THR A 164 -8.02 -20.28 -17.81
C THR A 164 -8.64 -19.11 -17.04
N GLY A 165 -8.92 -18.01 -17.74
CA GLY A 165 -9.58 -16.83 -17.14
C GLY A 165 -8.63 -15.78 -16.55
N SER A 166 -7.33 -15.83 -16.90
CA SER A 166 -6.43 -14.69 -16.71
C SER A 166 -6.90 -13.53 -17.59
N VAL A 167 -6.96 -12.33 -17.03
CA VAL A 167 -7.29 -11.09 -17.77
C VAL A 167 -6.24 -10.03 -17.46
N PRO A 168 -5.99 -9.07 -18.36
CA PRO A 168 -5.06 -7.98 -18.07
C PRO A 168 -5.44 -7.25 -16.78
N GLN A 169 -4.46 -7.02 -15.89
CA GLN A 169 -4.66 -6.24 -14.68
C GLN A 169 -4.91 -4.77 -15.05
N ASP A 170 -5.95 -4.17 -14.46
CA ASP A 170 -6.24 -2.75 -14.66
C ASP A 170 -5.35 -1.90 -13.74
N CYS A 171 -4.18 -1.53 -14.25
CA CYS A 171 -3.18 -0.75 -13.53
C CYS A 171 -3.07 0.68 -14.10
N ARG A 172 -3.16 1.68 -13.22
CA ARG A 172 -2.85 3.08 -13.54
C ARG A 172 -1.86 3.65 -12.54
N GLN A 173 -0.74 4.14 -13.06
CA GLN A 173 0.26 4.88 -12.30
C GLN A 173 0.31 6.30 -12.85
N VAL A 174 0.04 7.30 -12.01
CA VAL A 174 -0.06 8.71 -12.42
C VAL A 174 0.93 9.53 -11.61
N TRP A 175 1.68 10.35 -12.32
CA TRP A 175 2.68 11.25 -11.76
C TRP A 175 2.06 12.61 -11.50
N PHE A 176 2.29 13.14 -10.30
CA PHE A 176 1.77 14.42 -9.84
C PHE A 176 2.93 15.35 -9.46
N ALA A 177 2.75 16.65 -9.71
CA ALA A 177 3.67 17.67 -9.24
C ALA A 177 3.66 17.72 -7.70
N GLY A 178 4.84 17.92 -7.10
CA GLY A 178 5.03 17.91 -5.66
C GLY A 178 5.98 16.84 -5.16
N VAL A 179 6.44 17.03 -3.93
CA VAL A 179 7.30 16.05 -3.20
C VAL A 179 6.45 14.97 -2.51
N HIS A 180 7.08 14.02 -1.83
CA HIS A 180 6.41 12.86 -1.22
C HIS A 180 5.15 13.22 -0.39
N SER A 181 5.25 14.24 0.46
CA SER A 181 4.14 14.69 1.32
C SER A 181 3.13 15.58 0.59
N ASP A 182 3.49 16.15 -0.56
CA ASP A 182 2.52 16.80 -1.45
C ASP A 182 1.62 15.78 -2.16
N ILE A 183 2.04 14.51 -2.22
CA ILE A 183 1.25 13.46 -2.85
C ILE A 183 0.39 12.70 -1.85
N GLY A 184 0.97 12.30 -0.73
CA GLY A 184 0.24 11.54 0.29
C GLY A 184 -0.35 12.34 1.45
N GLY A 185 -0.05 13.64 1.50
CA GLY A 185 -0.35 14.49 2.64
C GLY A 185 0.70 14.41 3.76
N GLY A 186 0.57 15.28 4.75
CA GLY A 186 1.47 15.35 5.91
C GLY A 186 1.96 16.75 6.25
N TYR A 187 1.78 17.71 5.36
CA TYR A 187 1.95 19.14 5.67
C TYR A 187 0.79 19.67 6.52
N ALA A 188 1.01 20.83 7.15
CA ALA A 188 -0.04 21.53 7.88
C ALA A 188 -1.22 21.82 6.96
N GLU A 189 -2.44 21.85 7.50
CA GLU A 189 -3.64 21.97 6.67
C GLU A 189 -3.67 23.24 5.83
N VAL A 190 -3.09 24.34 6.31
CA VAL A 190 -2.97 25.60 5.54
C VAL A 190 -2.13 25.46 4.27
N ASP A 191 -1.23 24.47 4.23
CA ASP A 191 -0.32 24.21 3.11
C ASP A 191 -0.65 22.87 2.41
N SER A 192 -1.75 22.21 2.76
CA SER A 192 -2.05 20.85 2.26
C SER A 192 -2.79 20.82 0.91
N ALA A 193 -2.99 21.98 0.28
CA ALA A 193 -3.79 22.15 -0.93
C ALA A 193 -3.34 21.23 -2.09
N LEU A 194 -2.03 21.09 -2.30
CA LEU A 194 -1.48 20.27 -3.39
C LEU A 194 -1.84 18.78 -3.21
N SER A 195 -1.80 18.28 -1.97
CA SER A 195 -2.16 16.89 -1.62
C SER A 195 -3.62 16.53 -1.82
N LYS A 196 -4.50 17.55 -1.92
CA LYS A 196 -5.92 17.32 -2.24
C LYS A 196 -6.10 16.82 -3.68
N ILE A 197 -5.20 17.16 -4.60
CA ILE A 197 -5.30 16.79 -6.01
C ILE A 197 -5.13 15.28 -6.25
N PRO A 198 -4.02 14.63 -5.83
CA PRO A 198 -3.88 13.18 -5.95
C PRO A 198 -4.89 12.41 -5.08
N LEU A 199 -5.35 13.00 -3.97
CA LEU A 199 -6.46 12.44 -3.20
C LEU A 199 -7.77 12.43 -4.01
N LEU A 200 -8.12 13.55 -4.66
CA LEU A 200 -9.30 13.62 -5.54
C LEU A 200 -9.24 12.61 -6.67
N TRP A 201 -8.10 12.55 -7.37
CA TRP A 201 -7.90 11.58 -8.43
C TRP A 201 -8.13 10.14 -7.95
N MET A 202 -7.54 9.76 -6.81
CA MET A 202 -7.73 8.43 -6.25
C MET A 202 -9.20 8.17 -5.91
N ILE A 203 -9.88 9.14 -5.29
CA ILE A 203 -11.29 9.02 -4.93
C ILE A 203 -12.16 8.79 -6.17
N GLU A 204 -11.92 9.52 -7.25
CA GLU A 204 -12.64 9.37 -8.51
C GLU A 204 -12.41 7.99 -9.14
N GLU A 205 -11.15 7.55 -9.21
CA GLU A 205 -10.78 6.22 -9.73
C GLU A 205 -11.46 5.10 -8.91
N ILE A 206 -11.38 5.17 -7.59
CA ILE A 206 -11.90 4.13 -6.70
C ILE A 206 -13.44 4.15 -6.65
N LYS A 207 -14.05 5.34 -6.78
CA LYS A 207 -15.51 5.48 -6.94
C LYS A 207 -15.98 4.82 -8.24
N ALA A 208 -15.25 4.98 -9.34
CA ALA A 208 -15.56 4.30 -10.60
C ALA A 208 -15.47 2.77 -10.47
N LEU A 209 -14.64 2.26 -9.56
CA LEU A 209 -14.56 0.84 -9.20
C LEU A 209 -15.65 0.40 -8.20
N GLY A 210 -16.57 1.30 -7.83
CA GLY A 210 -17.77 1.01 -7.06
C GLY A 210 -17.61 1.12 -5.54
N LEU A 211 -16.57 1.80 -5.02
CA LEU A 211 -16.53 2.18 -3.61
C LEU A 211 -17.47 3.37 -3.35
N ARG A 212 -18.27 3.29 -2.30
CA ARG A 212 -19.18 4.37 -1.92
C ARG A 212 -18.42 5.45 -1.15
N ILE A 213 -18.53 6.69 -1.61
CA ILE A 213 -17.88 7.86 -1.01
C ILE A 213 -18.93 8.73 -0.33
N ASN A 214 -18.66 9.16 0.90
CA ASN A 214 -19.50 10.12 1.58
C ASN A 214 -19.26 11.52 0.98
N ALA A 215 -20.21 11.99 0.17
CA ALA A 215 -20.11 13.27 -0.54
C ALA A 215 -19.99 14.48 0.40
N SER A 216 -20.62 14.45 1.58
CA SER A 216 -20.49 15.51 2.58
C SER A 216 -19.07 15.55 3.16
N MET A 217 -18.49 14.39 3.45
CA MET A 217 -17.11 14.31 3.94
C MET A 217 -16.10 14.71 2.87
N LEU A 218 -16.30 14.28 1.62
CA LEU A 218 -15.50 14.71 0.47
C LEU A 218 -15.55 16.24 0.30
N GLY A 219 -16.75 16.82 0.33
CA GLY A 219 -16.96 18.26 0.30
C GLY A 219 -16.16 18.98 1.38
N HIS A 220 -16.17 18.44 2.60
CA HIS A 220 -15.51 19.05 3.74
C HIS A 220 -13.98 18.92 3.71
N LEU A 221 -13.45 17.69 3.63
CA LEU A 221 -12.02 17.41 3.77
C LEU A 221 -11.19 17.82 2.55
N VAL A 222 -11.81 17.77 1.38
CA VAL A 222 -11.10 17.91 0.11
C VAL A 222 -11.42 19.22 -0.56
N HIS A 223 -12.70 19.59 -0.63
CA HIS A 223 -13.10 20.88 -1.24
C HIS A 223 -13.16 22.04 -0.24
N GLY A 224 -12.78 21.83 1.02
CA GLY A 224 -12.78 22.88 2.05
C GLY A 224 -14.17 23.43 2.39
N LYS A 225 -15.25 22.74 2.03
CA LYS A 225 -16.62 23.22 2.30
C LYS A 225 -16.90 23.18 3.81
N PRO A 226 -17.55 24.21 4.38
CA PRO A 226 -17.92 24.18 5.78
C PRO A 226 -18.88 23.03 6.06
N ARG A 227 -18.68 22.34 7.19
CA ARG A 227 -19.56 21.27 7.65
C ARG A 227 -20.08 21.59 9.04
N GLN A 228 -21.39 21.55 9.20
CA GLN A 228 -22.05 21.84 10.48
C GLN A 228 -21.51 20.91 11.57
N GLY A 229 -21.09 21.49 12.70
CA GLY A 229 -20.54 20.77 13.84
C GLY A 229 -19.07 20.36 13.73
N SER A 230 -18.39 20.66 12.61
CA SER A 230 -16.93 20.44 12.51
C SER A 230 -16.16 21.56 13.19
N LYS A 231 -15.13 21.19 13.96
CA LYS A 231 -14.16 22.14 14.54
C LYS A 231 -12.97 22.42 13.62
N HIS A 232 -12.85 21.67 12.52
CA HIS A 232 -11.72 21.75 11.59
C HIS A 232 -12.14 22.45 10.31
N SER A 233 -11.25 23.27 9.76
CA SER A 233 -11.37 23.87 8.43
C SER A 233 -10.29 23.27 7.55
N TYR A 234 -10.62 23.02 6.28
CA TYR A 234 -9.72 22.41 5.31
C TYR A 234 -9.55 23.34 4.12
N VAL A 235 -8.36 23.35 3.53
CA VAL A 235 -8.10 24.11 2.30
C VAL A 235 -8.62 23.33 1.09
N ALA A 236 -9.05 24.06 0.07
CA ALA A 236 -9.41 23.49 -1.22
C ALA A 236 -8.15 23.10 -2.01
N PRO A 237 -8.25 22.19 -3.01
CA PRO A 237 -7.15 21.93 -3.93
C PRO A 237 -6.74 23.20 -4.66
N ASP A 238 -5.43 23.42 -4.75
CA ASP A 238 -4.84 24.50 -5.54
C ASP A 238 -3.72 23.94 -6.43
N PRO A 239 -3.94 23.78 -7.75
CA PRO A 239 -2.92 23.29 -8.67
C PRO A 239 -1.78 24.28 -8.92
N LEU A 240 -1.96 25.55 -8.54
CA LEU A 240 -0.93 26.59 -8.62
C LEU A 240 -0.33 26.90 -7.24
N GLY A 241 -0.68 26.11 -6.22
CA GLY A 241 -0.14 26.22 -4.87
C GLY A 241 1.36 25.96 -4.84
N PRO A 242 2.06 26.41 -3.78
CA PRO A 242 3.48 26.21 -3.64
C PRO A 242 3.82 24.71 -3.57
N ILE A 243 4.83 24.31 -4.34
CA ILE A 243 5.47 23.00 -4.18
C ILE A 243 6.44 23.09 -3.01
N HIS A 244 6.36 22.14 -2.09
CA HIS A 244 7.22 22.14 -0.91
C HIS A 244 8.63 21.63 -1.24
N ASP A 245 9.62 22.11 -0.49
CA ASP A 245 10.97 21.56 -0.54
C ASP A 245 11.16 20.48 0.55
N SER A 246 11.38 19.25 0.10
CA SER A 246 11.64 18.11 0.99
C SER A 246 13.11 17.98 1.41
N LEU A 247 14.04 18.68 0.74
CA LEU A 247 15.48 18.70 1.05
C LEU A 247 15.83 19.73 2.13
N SER A 248 15.07 19.73 3.22
CA SER A 248 15.31 20.61 4.36
C SER A 248 15.98 19.85 5.53
N GLY A 249 16.63 20.61 6.42
CA GLY A 249 17.28 20.06 7.62
C GLY A 249 18.49 19.18 7.30
N ALA A 250 18.48 17.94 7.78
CA ALA A 250 19.61 17.01 7.61
C ALA A 250 19.59 16.25 6.26
N TRP A 251 18.49 16.31 5.50
CA TRP A 251 18.36 15.55 4.24
C TRP A 251 19.44 15.88 3.19
N PRO A 252 19.85 17.15 2.98
CA PRO A 252 20.94 17.46 2.04
C PRO A 252 22.26 16.77 2.36
N LEU A 253 22.55 16.52 3.64
CA LEU A 253 23.79 15.84 4.06
C LEU A 253 23.76 14.35 3.72
N LEU A 254 22.57 13.73 3.81
CA LEU A 254 22.37 12.32 3.51
C LEU A 254 22.46 12.01 2.01
N GLU A 255 22.40 13.02 1.14
CA GLU A 255 22.60 12.87 -0.31
C GLU A 255 24.04 12.46 -0.68
N TYR A 256 25.02 12.79 0.17
CA TYR A 256 26.44 12.48 -0.06
C TYR A 256 26.84 11.08 0.39
N LEU A 257 25.96 10.36 1.10
CA LEU A 257 26.25 8.99 1.51
C LEU A 257 26.10 8.02 0.32
N PRO A 258 27.14 7.23 -0.01
CA PRO A 258 27.01 6.16 -0.99
C PRO A 258 26.12 5.04 -0.43
N LYS A 259 25.50 4.29 -1.35
CA LYS A 259 24.59 3.18 -1.03
C LYS A 259 25.28 2.02 -0.33
#